data_AF-A0AAW5VGD0-F1
#
_entry.id   AF-A0AAW5VGD0-F1
#
_cell.length_a   1.000
_cell.length_b   1.000
_cell.length_c   1.000
_cell.angle_alpha   90.00
_cell.angle_beta   90.00
_cell.angle_gamma   90.00
#
_symmetry.space_group_name_H-M   'P 1'
#
loop_
_entity.id
_entity.type
_entity.pdbx_description
1 polymer ?
#
loop_
_entity_poly.entity_id
_entity_poly.type
_entity_poly.pdbx_seq_one_letter_code
_entity_poly.pdbx_strand_id
1 'polypeptide(L)'
;MSFQDAIKVCFQKYADFSGNAKRPEFWWWVVFCIIISAILNMFLPIIGGIFSLAVLLPSLSVGSRRLHDVGMSGWWQLIGLTGIGILVLIYFWAQKGK
;
A
#
# COMPACT_ATOMS: atom_id res chain seq x y z
N MET A 1 8.90 -0.02 -13.81
CA MET A 1 9.67 -0.54 -12.65
C MET A 1 9.45 -2.02 -12.56
N SER A 2 10.50 -2.78 -12.25
CA SER A 2 10.40 -4.21 -12.03
C SER A 2 9.73 -4.50 -10.68
N PHE A 3 9.10 -5.66 -10.54
CA PHE A 3 8.43 -6.10 -9.31
C PHE A 3 9.38 -6.08 -8.10
N GLN A 4 10.61 -6.55 -8.30
CA GLN A 4 11.64 -6.58 -7.25
C GLN A 4 12.06 -5.18 -6.79
N ASP A 5 12.10 -4.21 -7.70
CA ASP A 5 12.45 -2.83 -7.38
C ASP A 5 11.37 -2.18 -6.53
N ALA A 6 10.10 -2.43 -6.83
CA ALA A 6 8.97 -1.91 -6.06
C ALA A 6 9.01 -2.40 -4.61
N ILE A 7 9.30 -3.69 -4.39
CA ILE A 7 9.43 -4.27 -3.05
C ILE A 7 10.60 -3.63 -2.29
N LYS A 8 11.78 -3.55 -2.92
CA LYS A 8 12.96 -2.93 -2.31
C LYS A 8 12.70 -1.48 -1.91
N VAL A 9 12.07 -0.69 -2.77
CA VAL A 9 11.75 0.71 -2.49
C VAL A 9 10.76 0.83 -1.32
N CYS A 10 9.74 -0.02 -1.24
CA CYS A 10 8.79 0.01 -0.12
C CYS A 10 9.45 -0.35 1.22
N PHE A 11 10.34 -1.35 1.24
CA PHE A 11 11.10 -1.70 2.44
C PHE A 11 12.17 -0.64 2.80
N GLN A 12 12.81 0.00 1.82
CA GLN A 12 13.73 1.11 2.08
C GLN A 12 13.00 2.35 2.61
N LYS A 13 11.78 2.58 2.14
CA LYS A 13 10.95 3.73 2.49
C LYS A 13 9.80 3.36 3.44
N TYR A 14 10.10 2.49 4.40
CA TYR A 14 9.16 1.79 5.26
C TYR A 14 8.18 2.72 6.01
N ALA A 15 8.70 3.75 6.68
CA ALA A 15 7.93 4.73 7.47
C ALA A 15 8.17 6.18 7.03
N ASP A 16 8.60 6.38 5.79
CA ASP A 16 8.70 7.71 5.24
C ASP A 16 7.35 8.06 4.58
N PHE A 17 6.69 9.11 5.06
CA PHE A 17 5.39 9.57 4.55
C PHE A 17 5.55 10.73 3.56
N SER A 18 6.80 11.13 3.30
CA SER A 18 7.17 12.22 2.42
C SER A 18 7.48 11.71 1.02
N GLY A 19 7.15 12.53 0.02
CA GLY A 19 7.42 12.28 -1.39
C GLY A 19 6.32 11.53 -2.14
N ASN A 20 6.66 11.17 -3.37
CA ASN A 20 5.70 10.74 -4.39
C ASN A 20 5.92 9.25 -4.71
N ALA A 21 4.83 8.51 -4.92
CA ALA A 21 4.88 7.08 -5.25
C ALA A 21 4.44 6.86 -6.68
N LYS A 22 5.28 6.24 -7.51
CA LYS A 22 4.92 5.97 -8.91
C LYS A 22 3.80 4.94 -8.96
N ARG A 23 2.86 5.08 -9.91
CA ARG A 23 1.73 4.14 -10.10
C ARG A 23 2.16 2.66 -10.07
N PRO A 24 3.24 2.24 -10.77
CA PRO A 24 3.64 0.83 -10.74
C PRO A 24 4.18 0.39 -9.37
N GLU A 25 4.81 1.29 -8.60
CA GLU A 25 5.31 0.98 -7.25
C GLU A 25 4.14 0.61 -6.33
N PHE A 26 3.06 1.41 -6.37
CA PHE A 26 1.84 1.15 -5.59
C PHE A 26 1.17 -0.18 -5.97
N TRP A 27 0.92 -0.41 -7.26
CA TRP A 27 0.20 -1.61 -7.70
C TRP A 27 1.01 -2.90 -7.50
N TRP A 28 2.33 -2.87 -7.73
CA TRP A 28 3.17 -4.04 -7.43
C TRP A 28 3.24 -4.34 -5.94
N TRP A 29 3.26 -3.32 -5.08
CA TRP A 29 3.16 -3.49 -3.63
C TRP A 29 1.83 -4.13 -3.21
N VAL A 30 0.70 -3.67 -3.76
CA VAL A 30 -0.63 -4.26 -3.48
C VAL A 30 -0.68 -5.73 -3.88
N VAL A 31 -0.21 -6.07 -5.09
CA VAL A 31 -0.16 -7.46 -5.57
C VAL A 31 0.73 -8.31 -4.68
N PHE A 32 1.91 -7.81 -4.28
CA PHE A 32 2.81 -8.48 -3.35
C PHE A 32 2.13 -8.80 -2.01
N CYS A 33 1.43 -7.81 -1.43
CA CYS A 33 0.70 -7.97 -0.18
C CYS A 33 -0.40 -9.03 -0.28
N ILE A 34 -1.17 -9.03 -1.37
CA ILE A 34 -2.24 -10.01 -1.60
C ILE A 34 -1.66 -11.42 -1.71
N ILE A 35 -0.61 -11.61 -2.51
CA ILE A 35 -0.01 -12.93 -2.73
C ILE A 35 0.56 -13.50 -1.43
N ILE A 36 1.40 -12.73 -0.73
CA ILE A 36 2.01 -13.21 0.51
C ILE A 36 0.96 -13.42 1.59
N SER A 37 0.00 -12.51 1.73
CA SER A 37 -1.07 -12.69 2.73
C SER A 37 -1.88 -13.94 2.45
N ALA A 38 -2.20 -14.26 1.19
CA ALA A 38 -2.91 -15.48 0.84
C ALA A 38 -2.10 -16.74 1.19
N ILE A 39 -0.82 -16.78 0.83
CA ILE A 39 0.07 -17.91 1.13
C ILE A 39 0.23 -18.09 2.65
N LEU A 40 0.54 -17.02 3.38
CA LEU A 40 0.75 -17.09 4.82
C LEU A 40 -0.52 -17.47 5.58
N ASN A 41 -1.69 -16.95 5.19
CA ASN A 41 -2.95 -17.33 5.83
C ASN A 41 -3.33 -18.79 5.53
N MET A 42 -2.93 -19.33 4.38
CA MET A 42 -3.22 -20.72 4.02
C MET A 42 -2.36 -21.74 4.80
N PHE A 43 -1.07 -21.44 5.03
CA PHE A 43 -0.14 -22.39 5.64
C PHE A 43 0.17 -22.10 7.11
N LEU A 44 0.26 -20.82 7.50
CA LEU A 44 0.81 -20.38 8.79
C LEU A 44 0.06 -19.13 9.31
N PRO A 45 -1.21 -19.27 9.75
CA PRO A 45 -2.06 -18.12 10.09
C PRO A 45 -1.48 -17.24 11.21
N ILE A 46 -0.77 -17.83 12.18
CA ILE A 46 -0.11 -17.08 13.27
C ILE A 46 1.00 -16.16 12.73
N ILE A 47 1.81 -16.65 11.78
CA ILE A 47 2.86 -15.86 11.14
C ILE A 47 2.27 -14.83 10.17
N GLY A 48 1.16 -15.18 9.51
CA GLY A 48 0.38 -14.26 8.68
C GLY A 48 -0.06 -13.00 9.44
N GLY A 49 -0.49 -13.15 10.70
CA GLY A 49 -0.84 -12.02 11.56
C GLY A 49 0.35 -11.07 11.81
N ILE A 50 1.52 -11.62 12.14
CA ILE A 50 2.76 -10.83 12.38
C ILE A 50 3.20 -10.12 11.09
N PHE A 51 3.13 -10.81 9.96
CA PHE A 51 3.45 -10.23 8.66
C PHE A 51 2.49 -9.08 8.30
N SER A 52 1.18 -9.24 8.56
CA SER A 52 0.20 -8.18 8.35
C SER A 52 0.54 -6.92 9.16
N LEU A 53 1.02 -7.07 10.39
CA LEU A 53 1.48 -5.94 11.22
C LEU A 53 2.74 -5.27 10.66
N ALA A 54 3.71 -6.05 10.17
CA ALA A 54 4.92 -5.53 9.54
C ALA A 54 4.61 -4.78 8.23
N VAL A 55 3.66 -5.28 7.43
CA VAL A 55 3.28 -4.68 6.15
C VAL A 55 2.32 -3.50 6.32
N LEU A 56 1.66 -3.37 7.46
CA LEU A 56 0.71 -2.30 7.75
C LEU A 56 1.34 -0.92 7.60
N LEU A 57 2.50 -0.68 8.23
CA LEU A 57 3.21 0.61 8.14
C LEU A 57 3.60 1.00 6.71
N PRO A 58 4.30 0.15 5.93
CA PRO A 58 4.62 0.47 4.54
C PRO A 58 3.37 0.57 3.65
N SER A 59 2.29 -0.17 3.94
CA SER A 59 1.03 -0.01 3.21
C SER A 59 0.38 1.37 3.43
N LEU A 60 0.45 1.88 4.66
CA LEU A 60 -0.02 3.21 5.00
C LEU A 60 0.87 4.27 4.34
N SER A 61 2.21 4.13 4.45
CA SER A 61 3.15 5.10 3.91
C SER A 61 3.10 5.21 2.38
N VAL A 62 2.99 4.10 1.64
CA VAL A 62 2.87 4.13 0.17
C VAL A 62 1.52 4.69 -0.25
N GLY A 63 0.43 4.33 0.46
CA GLY A 63 -0.89 4.86 0.15
C GLY A 63 -1.05 6.36 0.47
N SER A 64 -0.39 6.87 1.52
CA SER A 64 -0.40 8.30 1.85
C SER A 64 0.38 9.12 0.81
N ARG A 65 1.56 8.64 0.38
CA ARG A 65 2.32 9.26 -0.72
C ARG A 65 1.52 9.32 -2.02
N ARG A 66 0.82 8.24 -2.34
CA ARG A 66 -0.01 8.20 -3.55
C ARG A 66 -1.22 9.13 -3.45
N LEU A 67 -1.79 9.34 -2.27
CA LEU A 67 -2.84 10.34 -2.07
C LEU A 67 -2.30 11.77 -2.17
N HIS A 68 -1.10 12.03 -1.63
CA HIS A 68 -0.42 13.31 -1.78
C HIS A 68 -0.16 13.65 -3.26
N ASP A 69 0.19 12.66 -4.11
CA ASP A 69 0.33 12.84 -5.57
C ASP A 69 -0.96 13.31 -6.27
N VAL A 70 -2.12 13.01 -5.69
CA VAL A 70 -3.44 13.39 -6.23
C VAL A 70 -3.93 14.72 -5.62
N GLY A 71 -3.15 15.32 -4.72
CA GLY A 71 -3.49 16.55 -4.01
C GLY A 71 -4.42 16.34 -2.80
N MET A 72 -4.57 15.10 -2.35
CA MET A 72 -5.42 14.72 -1.21
C MET A 72 -4.56 14.43 0.02
N SER A 73 -5.07 14.68 1.23
CA SER A 73 -4.32 14.37 2.44
C SER A 73 -4.24 12.86 2.71
N GLY A 74 -3.12 12.39 3.28
CA GLY A 74 -2.95 10.97 3.64
C GLY A 74 -4.03 10.41 4.59
N TRP A 75 -4.70 11.28 5.34
CA TRP A 75 -5.82 10.93 6.23
C TRP A 75 -7.04 10.36 5.51
N TRP A 76 -7.15 10.55 4.19
CA TRP A 76 -8.21 9.93 3.39
C TRP A 76 -8.17 8.39 3.42
N GLN A 77 -7.05 7.77 3.80
CA GLN A 77 -6.97 6.31 4.00
C GLN A 77 -7.94 5.81 5.07
N LEU A 78 -8.30 6.63 6.06
CA LEU A 78 -9.24 6.24 7.12
C LEU A 78 -10.64 5.95 6.59
N ILE A 79 -11.02 6.55 5.47
CA ILE A 79 -12.33 6.28 4.85
C ILE A 79 -12.42 4.82 4.42
N GLY A 80 -11.29 4.15 4.14
CA GLY A 80 -11.24 2.71 3.89
C GLY A 80 -11.82 1.86 5.01
N LEU A 81 -11.78 2.31 6.27
CA LEU A 81 -12.35 1.59 7.43
C LEU A 81 -13.87 1.52 7.40
N THR A 82 -14.54 2.41 6.65
CA THR A 82 -16.01 2.39 6.49
C THR A 82 -16.49 1.34 5.49
N GLY A 83 -15.58 0.58 4.87
CA GLY A 83 -15.86 -0.41 3.83
C GLY A 83 -16.12 0.22 2.45
N ILE A 84 -16.98 1.24 2.37
CA ILE A 84 -17.31 1.95 1.13
C ILE A 84 -16.11 2.75 0.62
N GLY A 85 -15.31 3.32 1.53
CA GLY A 85 -14.13 4.13 1.17
C GLY A 85 -13.03 3.37 0.44
N ILE A 86 -13.03 2.04 0.46
CA ILE A 86 -12.03 1.24 -0.28
C ILE A 86 -12.13 1.51 -1.79
N LEU A 87 -13.36 1.64 -2.32
CA LEU A 87 -13.58 1.90 -3.75
C LEU A 87 -13.12 3.30 -4.14
N VAL A 88 -13.37 4.28 -3.27
CA VAL A 88 -12.92 5.66 -3.44
C VAL A 88 -11.40 5.75 -3.41
N LEU A 89 -10.74 5.02 -2.49
CA LEU A 89 -9.29 4.95 -2.41
C LEU A 89 -8.68 4.28 -3.64
N ILE A 90 -9.27 3.19 -4.14
CA ILE A 90 -8.84 2.55 -5.39
C ILE A 90 -8.94 3.53 -6.56
N TYR A 91 -10.02 4.31 -6.64
CA TYR A 91 -10.18 5.34 -7.65
C TYR A 91 -9.08 6.41 -7.57
N PHE A 92 -8.80 6.93 -6.37
CA PHE A 92 -7.72 7.90 -6.19
C PHE A 92 -6.34 7.31 -6.50
N TRP A 93 -6.06 6.07 -6.10
CA TRP A 93 -4.79 5.40 -6.39
C TRP A 93 -4.62 5.08 -7.89
N ALA A 94 -5.71 4.87 -8.63
CA ALA A 94 -5.72 4.68 -10.08
C ALA A 94 -5.57 6.00 -10.87
N GLN A 95 -5.98 7.15 -10.30
CA GLN A 95 -5.85 8.45 -10.96
C GLN A 95 -4.39 8.82 -11.28
N LYS A 96 -4.21 9.70 -12.27
CA LYS A 96 -2.88 10.18 -12.66
C LYS A 96 -2.51 11.22 -11.63
N GLY A 97 -1.35 11.04 -10.98
CA GLY A 97 -0.82 12.10 -10.13
C GLY A 97 -0.62 13.33 -11.02
N LYS A 98 -0.91 14.51 -10.47
CA LYS A 98 -0.69 15.76 -11.21
C LYS A 98 0.80 15.99 -11.41
#